data_AF-Q2UC37-F1
#
_entry.id   AF-Q2UC37-F1
#
_cell.length_a   1.000
_cell.length_b   1.000
_cell.length_c   1.000
_cell.angle_alpha   90.00
_cell.angle_beta   90.00
_cell.angle_gamma   90.00
#
_symmetry.space_group_name_H-M   'P 1'
#
loop_
_entity.id
_entity.type
_entity.pdbx_description
1 polymer ?
#
loop_
_entity_poly.entity_id
_entity_poly.type
_entity_poly.pdbx_seq_one_letter_code
_entity_poly.pdbx_strand_id
1 'polypeptide(L)'
;MSARVLEIDGQFLYMPGCMIISFDDASTHTTEVKLVRSHQGVDLSRLSDVHQIYKEVIHDVIGVEEATQRLEEIMKRPDKYPVWLLILIHGFASASVGPFAFNARPIDMPIAFVLGCLLGILQLVLSPRSYLYSNVFEISAAVLTSFLARAFGSIRYNGERLFCFSALAQSSIALILPGYMVLCASLELQSRSIVAGSVRMVYAIIYSLFLGFGITIGTAVYGLLDSDASSDYTCPASPITNEYLQHFPFVIPFTICLALVNHAKLKQIPVMIVIAFAGYVTNYFGSKRFYSSTQVSNALGAFVIGVMGNLYSRLRHGFAAAAMLPAIFVLVPSGLAASGSLISGIASAEQITSKITPYSVVANGTQGFVDAAKNMTTTTSNDQFHGVVFDIGYGMVQVAIGFTVGLFLAALVVYPLGKKRSGLFSF
;
A
#
# COMPACT_ATOMS: atom_id res chain seq x y z
N MET A 1 -4.10 -30.22 -4.10
CA MET A 1 -3.01 -30.94 -3.41
C MET A 1 -3.42 -31.30 -1.98
N SER A 2 -3.80 -30.35 -1.12
CA SER A 2 -4.21 -30.64 0.26
C SER A 2 -5.40 -31.60 0.36
N ALA A 3 -6.45 -31.45 -0.45
CA ALA A 3 -7.60 -32.35 -0.46
C ALA A 3 -7.23 -33.81 -0.80
N ARG A 4 -6.24 -34.02 -1.66
CA ARG A 4 -5.74 -35.36 -1.99
C ARG A 4 -4.98 -36.01 -0.84
N VAL A 5 -4.27 -35.22 -0.03
CA VAL A 5 -3.58 -35.73 1.18
C VAL A 5 -4.61 -36.15 2.23
N LEU A 6 -5.75 -35.46 2.28
CA LEU A 6 -6.84 -35.76 3.20
C LEU A 6 -7.81 -36.83 2.65
N GLU A 7 -7.56 -37.37 1.46
CA GLU A 7 -8.46 -38.31 0.77
C GLU A 7 -9.90 -37.78 0.58
N ILE A 8 -10.03 -36.46 0.37
CA ILE A 8 -11.31 -35.78 0.13
C ILE A 8 -11.44 -35.42 -1.34
N ASP A 9 -12.54 -35.86 -1.96
CA ASP A 9 -12.94 -35.44 -3.30
C ASP A 9 -13.69 -34.10 -3.24
N GLY A 10 -13.00 -33.04 -3.69
CA GLY A 10 -13.59 -31.71 -3.70
C GLY A 10 -12.87 -30.73 -4.61
N GLN A 11 -13.61 -29.74 -5.07
CA GLN A 11 -13.14 -28.63 -5.88
C GLN A 11 -13.16 -27.34 -5.07
N PHE A 12 -12.07 -26.57 -5.17
CA PHE A 12 -11.88 -25.35 -4.40
C PHE A 12 -11.63 -24.20 -5.35
N LEU A 13 -12.54 -23.23 -5.38
CA LEU A 13 -12.40 -22.01 -6.14
C LEU A 13 -12.21 -20.83 -5.19
N TYR A 14 -11.09 -20.15 -5.35
CA TYR A 14 -10.73 -18.98 -4.55
C TYR A 14 -11.03 -17.69 -5.32
N MET A 15 -11.78 -16.79 -4.68
CA MET A 15 -11.97 -15.41 -5.13
C MET A 15 -11.64 -14.45 -3.97
N PRO A 16 -11.21 -13.21 -4.24
CA PRO A 16 -10.97 -12.23 -3.19
C PRO A 16 -12.22 -12.04 -2.31
N GLY A 17 -12.13 -12.36 -1.01
CA GLY A 17 -13.23 -12.25 -0.05
C GLY A 17 -14.21 -13.44 0.00
N CYS A 18 -14.01 -14.47 -0.83
CA CYS A 18 -14.91 -15.63 -0.88
C CYS A 18 -14.17 -16.90 -1.32
N MET A 19 -14.34 -18.00 -0.58
CA MET A 19 -13.93 -19.33 -1.03
C MET A 19 -15.18 -20.16 -1.29
N ILE A 20 -15.28 -20.71 -2.50
CA ILE A 20 -16.32 -21.64 -2.90
C ILE A 20 -15.71 -23.04 -2.84
N ILE A 21 -16.34 -23.91 -2.06
CA ILE A 21 -15.92 -25.27 -1.83
C ILE A 21 -17.03 -26.18 -2.31
N SER A 22 -16.73 -27.10 -3.22
CA SER A 22 -17.66 -28.13 -3.66
C SER A 22 -17.12 -29.47 -3.19
N PHE A 23 -17.87 -30.19 -2.37
CA PHE A 23 -17.59 -31.58 -2.03
C PHE A 23 -18.40 -32.48 -2.95
N ASP A 24 -17.71 -33.43 -3.59
CA ASP A 24 -18.35 -34.45 -4.42
C ASP A 24 -18.57 -35.69 -3.56
N ASP A 25 -19.81 -36.20 -3.54
CA ASP A 25 -20.11 -37.51 -2.97
C ASP A 25 -20.30 -38.51 -4.10
N ALA A 26 -19.27 -39.34 -4.31
CA ALA A 26 -19.26 -40.38 -5.32
C ALA A 26 -20.37 -41.43 -5.11
N SER A 27 -20.88 -41.59 -3.88
CA SER A 27 -21.91 -42.59 -3.58
C SER A 27 -23.32 -42.13 -3.96
N THR A 28 -23.61 -40.83 -3.83
CA THR A 28 -24.94 -40.26 -4.10
C THR A 28 -25.01 -39.48 -5.42
N HIS A 29 -23.87 -39.27 -6.10
CA HIS A 29 -23.74 -38.38 -7.25
C HIS A 29 -24.27 -36.96 -6.98
N THR A 30 -24.13 -36.50 -5.73
CA THR A 30 -24.54 -35.15 -5.32
C THR A 30 -23.33 -34.28 -5.03
N THR A 31 -23.49 -32.97 -5.25
CA THR A 31 -22.47 -31.96 -4.95
C THR A 31 -22.99 -31.04 -3.86
N GLU A 32 -22.27 -30.97 -2.73
CA GLU A 32 -22.54 -29.98 -1.69
C GLU A 32 -21.61 -28.78 -1.88
N VAL A 33 -22.19 -27.63 -2.22
CA VAL A 33 -21.44 -26.38 -2.41
C VAL A 33 -21.56 -25.51 -1.17
N LYS A 34 -20.44 -25.24 -0.50
CA LYS A 34 -20.33 -24.30 0.63
C LYS A 34 -19.60 -23.03 0.20
N LEU A 35 -20.17 -21.90 0.60
CA LEU A 35 -19.62 -20.58 0.35
C LEU A 35 -19.14 -19.97 1.66
N VAL A 36 -17.82 -19.76 1.79
CA VAL A 36 -17.20 -19.18 2.97
C VAL A 36 -16.75 -17.76 2.64
N ARG A 37 -17.38 -16.76 3.28
CA ARG A 37 -16.98 -15.34 3.18
C ARG A 37 -16.13 -14.97 4.38
N SER A 38 -15.04 -14.26 4.14
CA SER A 38 -14.19 -13.69 5.19
C SER A 38 -13.81 -12.26 4.83
N HIS A 39 -13.82 -11.38 5.82
CA HIS A 39 -13.25 -10.05 5.66
C HIS A 39 -11.75 -10.17 5.38
N GLN A 40 -11.21 -9.31 4.51
CA GLN A 40 -9.78 -9.32 4.20
C GLN A 40 -9.01 -8.54 5.26
N GLY A 41 -7.92 -9.11 5.75
CA GLY A 41 -7.06 -8.49 6.75
C GLY A 41 -5.71 -9.18 6.79
N VAL A 42 -4.74 -8.58 7.49
CA VAL A 42 -3.38 -9.11 7.62
C VAL A 42 -3.05 -9.31 9.09
N ASP A 43 -2.82 -10.57 9.46
CA ASP A 43 -2.19 -10.94 10.72
C ASP A 43 -1.05 -11.91 10.42
N LEU A 44 0.19 -11.40 10.46
CA LEU A 44 1.38 -12.19 10.12
C LEU A 44 1.66 -13.26 11.17
N SER A 45 1.25 -13.08 12.43
CA SER A 45 1.43 -14.10 13.46
C SER A 45 0.50 -15.28 13.20
N ARG A 46 -0.81 -15.03 13.05
CA ARG A 46 -1.79 -16.10 12.77
C ARG A 46 -1.48 -16.78 11.45
N LEU A 47 -1.13 -16.03 10.41
CA LEU A 47 -0.74 -16.60 9.11
C LEU A 47 0.47 -17.52 9.23
N SER A 48 1.48 -17.13 10.00
CA SER A 48 2.65 -17.99 10.26
C SER A 48 2.29 -19.25 11.04
N ASP A 49 1.35 -19.18 11.99
CA ASP A 49 0.92 -20.32 12.80
C ASP A 49 0.07 -21.30 11.97
N VAL A 50 -0.89 -20.80 11.19
CA VAL A 50 -1.71 -21.60 10.27
C VAL A 50 -0.84 -22.28 9.20
N HIS A 51 0.16 -21.58 8.65
CA HIS A 51 1.08 -22.17 7.67
C HIS A 51 1.94 -23.28 8.26
N GLN A 52 2.28 -23.20 9.55
CA GLN A 52 3.01 -24.25 10.24
C GLN A 52 2.13 -25.51 10.41
N ILE A 53 0.88 -25.35 10.86
CA ILE A 53 -0.09 -26.45 10.95
C ILE A 53 -0.29 -27.10 9.58
N TYR A 54 -0.48 -26.29 8.53
CA TYR A 54 -0.61 -26.75 7.15
C TYR A 54 0.58 -27.62 6.72
N LYS A 55 1.82 -27.21 7.03
CA LYS A 55 3.01 -28.00 6.70
C LYS A 55 3.05 -29.30 7.50
N GLU A 56 2.73 -29.27 8.79
CA GLU A 56 2.73 -30.46 9.64
C GLU A 56 1.71 -31.49 9.16
N VAL A 57 0.51 -31.07 8.75
CA VAL A 57 -0.52 -31.97 8.17
C VAL A 57 -0.06 -32.55 6.84
N ILE A 58 0.50 -31.75 5.93
CA ILE A 58 0.93 -32.25 4.61
C ILE A 58 2.08 -33.24 4.69
N HIS A 59 2.92 -33.15 5.73
CA HIS A 59 4.04 -34.06 5.94
C HIS A 59 3.70 -35.19 6.92
N ASP A 60 2.41 -35.41 7.21
CA ASP A 60 1.91 -36.45 8.13
C ASP A 60 2.56 -36.41 9.52
N VAL A 61 2.92 -35.22 10.01
CA VAL A 61 3.51 -35.02 11.34
C VAL A 61 2.43 -34.99 12.42
N ILE A 62 1.27 -34.42 12.10
CA ILE A 62 0.09 -34.32 12.99
C ILE A 62 -1.17 -34.80 12.27
N GLY A 63 -2.12 -35.35 13.03
CA GLY A 63 -3.42 -35.76 12.51
C GLY A 63 -4.39 -34.61 12.29
N VAL A 64 -5.47 -34.85 11.52
CA VAL A 64 -6.50 -33.85 11.20
C VAL A 64 -7.23 -33.34 12.45
N GLU A 65 -7.47 -34.21 13.42
CA GLU A 65 -8.15 -33.85 14.67
C GLU A 65 -7.32 -32.84 15.48
N GLU A 66 -6.04 -33.13 15.68
CA GLU A 66 -5.10 -32.23 16.37
C GLU A 66 -4.92 -30.91 15.61
N ALA A 67 -4.81 -30.98 14.28
CA ALA A 67 -4.71 -29.79 13.44
C ALA A 67 -5.96 -28.88 13.55
N THR A 68 -7.15 -29.49 13.64
CA THR A 68 -8.42 -28.76 13.80
C THR A 68 -8.51 -28.05 15.14
N GLN A 69 -8.11 -28.72 16.23
CA GLN A 69 -8.06 -28.12 17.57
C GLN A 69 -7.09 -26.93 17.62
N ARG A 70 -5.86 -27.10 17.09
CA ARG A 70 -4.87 -26.01 17.03
C ARG A 70 -5.34 -24.84 16.15
N LEU A 71 -6.05 -25.13 15.05
CA LEU A 71 -6.61 -24.09 14.19
C LEU A 71 -7.69 -23.29 14.92
N GLU A 72 -8.57 -23.96 15.66
CA GLU A 72 -9.62 -23.32 16.45
C GLU A 72 -9.03 -22.42 17.56
N GLU A 73 -7.96 -22.87 18.23
CA GLU A 73 -7.22 -22.04 19.20
C GLU A 73 -6.66 -20.76 18.56
N ILE A 74 -6.10 -20.84 17.35
CA ILE A 74 -5.58 -19.67 16.61
C ILE A 74 -6.72 -18.72 16.23
N MET A 75 -7.88 -19.25 15.83
CA MET A 75 -9.04 -18.43 15.48
C MET A 75 -9.62 -17.70 16.71
N LYS A 76 -9.69 -18.36 17.87
CA LYS A 76 -10.23 -17.80 19.12
C LYS A 76 -9.28 -16.86 19.85
N ARG A 77 -8.00 -16.82 19.46
CA ARG A 77 -6.98 -16.01 20.12
C ARG A 77 -7.31 -14.50 20.02
N PRO A 78 -7.19 -13.74 21.12
CA PRO A 78 -7.32 -12.28 21.09
C PRO A 78 -6.11 -11.62 20.42
N ASP A 79 -6.32 -10.39 19.94
CA ASP A 79 -5.26 -9.62 19.30
C ASP A 79 -4.15 -9.25 20.30
N LYS A 80 -2.92 -9.22 19.80
CA LYS A 80 -1.71 -9.09 20.61
C LYS A 80 -1.50 -7.71 21.23
N TYR A 81 -1.96 -6.67 20.53
CA TYR A 81 -1.71 -5.28 20.89
C TYR A 81 -3.03 -4.56 21.09
N PRO A 82 -3.17 -3.76 22.17
CA PRO A 82 -4.36 -2.95 22.37
C PRO A 82 -4.44 -1.83 21.33
N VAL A 83 -5.67 -1.41 21.01
CA VAL A 83 -5.94 -0.41 19.97
C VAL A 83 -5.22 0.92 20.21
N TRP A 84 -5.10 1.39 21.46
CA TRP A 84 -4.42 2.64 21.77
C TRP A 84 -2.92 2.61 21.40
N LEU A 85 -2.26 1.46 21.58
CA LEU A 85 -0.86 1.30 21.22
C LEU A 85 -0.69 1.30 19.69
N LEU A 86 -1.61 0.63 18.98
CA LEU A 86 -1.62 0.63 17.52
C LEU A 86 -1.83 2.03 16.94
N ILE A 87 -2.66 2.88 17.56
CA ILE A 87 -2.82 4.28 17.17
C ILE A 87 -1.50 5.05 17.27
N LEU A 88 -0.77 4.90 18.38
CA LEU A 88 0.54 5.53 18.55
C LEU A 88 1.55 5.03 17.51
N ILE A 89 1.53 3.74 17.18
CA ILE A 89 2.38 3.16 16.15
C ILE A 89 2.05 3.73 14.77
N HIS A 90 0.77 4.02 14.46
CA HIS A 90 0.41 4.71 13.21
C HIS A 90 1.01 6.12 13.14
N GLY A 91 1.01 6.86 14.26
CA GLY A 91 1.70 8.14 14.37
C GLY A 91 3.20 8.03 14.10
N PHE A 92 3.88 7.10 14.78
CA PHE A 92 5.33 6.87 14.58
C PHE A 92 5.66 6.43 13.16
N ALA A 93 4.80 5.62 12.53
CA ALA A 93 4.95 5.19 11.16
C ALA A 93 4.84 6.38 10.20
N SER A 94 3.85 7.27 10.39
CA SER A 94 3.70 8.48 9.57
C SER A 94 4.86 9.46 9.73
N ALA A 95 5.38 9.63 10.95
CA ALA A 95 6.57 10.44 11.19
C ALA A 95 7.84 9.84 10.56
N SER A 96 7.95 8.51 10.53
CA SER A 96 9.12 7.81 9.98
C SER A 96 9.10 7.74 8.45
N VAL A 97 7.93 7.68 7.79
CA VAL A 97 7.85 7.62 6.32
C VAL A 97 8.15 8.95 5.64
N GLY A 98 7.84 10.06 6.30
CA GLY A 98 8.02 11.41 5.76
C GLY A 98 9.42 11.67 5.18
N PRO A 99 10.51 11.48 5.95
CA PRO A 99 11.86 11.81 5.50
C PRO A 99 12.35 11.01 4.30
N PHE A 100 12.09 9.69 4.26
CA PHE A 100 12.66 8.82 3.22
C PHE A 100 11.82 8.74 1.95
N ALA A 101 10.50 8.97 2.03
CA ALA A 101 9.59 8.88 0.89
C ALA A 101 9.18 10.25 0.34
N PHE A 102 9.03 11.27 1.21
CA PHE A 102 8.40 12.54 0.84
C PHE A 102 9.27 13.77 1.17
N ASN A 103 10.55 13.56 1.49
CA ASN A 103 11.49 14.62 1.85
C ASN A 103 11.04 15.50 3.04
N ALA A 104 10.30 14.93 3.99
CA ALA A 104 9.89 15.65 5.19
C ALA A 104 11.11 16.08 6.02
N ARG A 105 11.04 17.29 6.59
CA ARG A 105 12.08 17.78 7.50
C ARG A 105 11.80 17.28 8.91
N PRO A 106 12.81 17.23 9.80
CA PRO A 106 12.60 16.87 11.20
C PRO A 106 11.54 17.73 11.91
N ILE A 107 11.38 19.00 11.50
CA ILE A 107 10.35 19.89 12.05
C ILE A 107 8.92 19.46 11.69
N ASP A 108 8.73 18.75 10.57
CA ASP A 108 7.43 18.29 10.10
C ASP A 108 6.98 16.99 10.83
N MET A 109 7.91 16.25 11.45
CA MET A 109 7.64 14.94 12.07
C MET A 109 6.60 14.96 13.20
N PRO A 110 6.58 15.94 14.13
CA PRO A 110 5.58 15.95 15.20
C PRO A 110 4.16 16.13 14.66
N ILE A 111 3.99 16.95 13.62
CA ILE A 111 2.70 17.14 12.98
C ILE A 111 2.30 15.90 12.18
N ALA A 112 3.25 15.29 11.45
CA ALA A 112 3.03 14.00 10.80
C ALA A 112 2.60 12.91 11.80
N PHE A 113 3.20 12.88 12.99
CA PHE A 113 2.81 11.97 14.08
C PHE A 113 1.35 12.18 14.50
N VAL A 114 0.92 13.43 14.69
CA VAL A 114 -0.46 13.76 15.07
C VAL A 114 -1.44 13.36 13.97
N LEU A 115 -1.13 13.65 12.71
CA LEU A 115 -1.97 13.25 11.57
C LEU A 115 -2.02 11.72 11.40
N GLY A 116 -0.92 11.01 11.65
CA GLY A 116 -0.88 9.55 11.67
C GLY A 116 -1.68 8.93 12.82
N CYS A 117 -1.67 9.55 14.01
CA CYS A 117 -2.53 9.14 15.11
C CYS A 117 -4.02 9.35 14.77
N LEU A 118 -4.36 10.48 14.15
CA LEU A 118 -5.71 10.74 13.65
C LEU A 118 -6.14 9.65 12.65
N LEU A 119 -5.27 9.30 11.70
CA LEU A 119 -5.49 8.20 10.77
C LEU A 119 -5.80 6.89 11.49
N GLY A 120 -4.97 6.53 12.48
CA GLY A 120 -5.15 5.34 13.30
C GLY A 120 -6.48 5.32 14.06
N ILE A 121 -6.94 6.47 14.55
CA ILE A 121 -8.26 6.59 15.19
C ILE A 121 -9.38 6.33 14.17
N LEU A 122 -9.32 6.95 12.99
CA LEU A 122 -10.32 6.73 11.94
C LEU A 122 -10.35 5.26 11.52
N GLN A 123 -9.19 4.64 11.36
CA GLN A 123 -9.04 3.26 10.89
C GLN A 123 -9.44 2.21 11.93
N LEU A 124 -8.96 2.34 13.17
CA LEU A 124 -9.07 1.30 14.20
C LEU A 124 -10.28 1.49 15.12
N VAL A 125 -10.83 2.71 15.22
CA VAL A 125 -11.92 3.03 16.15
C VAL A 125 -13.21 3.35 15.40
N LEU A 126 -13.14 4.11 14.30
CA LEU A 126 -14.34 4.58 13.60
C LEU A 126 -14.81 3.62 12.49
N SER A 127 -13.88 3.09 11.68
CA SER A 127 -14.18 2.09 10.63
C SER A 127 -14.90 0.84 11.14
N PRO A 128 -14.46 0.18 12.23
CA PRO A 128 -15.11 -1.04 12.71
C PRO A 128 -16.49 -0.79 13.34
N ARG A 129 -16.82 0.46 13.70
CA ARG A 129 -18.09 0.78 14.37
C ARG A 129 -19.26 0.93 13.41
N SER A 130 -19.01 1.25 12.14
CA SER A 130 -20.11 1.42 11.18
C SER A 130 -19.72 0.94 9.78
N TYR A 131 -20.56 0.07 9.22
CA TYR A 131 -20.39 -0.45 7.86
C TYR A 131 -20.39 0.67 6.81
N LEU A 132 -21.19 1.73 7.01
CA LEU A 132 -21.22 2.88 6.10
C LEU A 132 -19.89 3.63 6.08
N TYR A 133 -19.30 3.88 7.26
CA TYR A 133 -18.02 4.57 7.33
C TYR A 133 -16.88 3.71 6.77
N SER A 134 -16.90 2.39 7.01
CA SER A 134 -15.90 1.47 6.43
C SER A 134 -15.86 1.51 4.90
N ASN A 135 -16.96 1.85 4.21
CA ASN A 135 -17.01 1.92 2.75
C ASN A 135 -16.49 3.25 2.18
N VAL A 136 -16.41 4.31 3.00
CA VAL A 136 -15.99 5.66 2.59
C VAL A 136 -14.75 6.11 3.37
N PHE A 137 -14.18 5.20 4.17
CA PHE A 137 -13.09 5.47 5.08
C PHE A 137 -11.90 6.10 4.35
N GLU A 138 -11.52 5.53 3.20
CA GLU A 138 -10.40 5.98 2.37
C GLU A 138 -10.52 7.46 1.99
N ILE A 139 -11.68 7.81 1.44
CA ILE A 139 -11.95 9.16 0.94
C ILE A 139 -12.02 10.12 2.14
N SER A 140 -12.76 9.76 3.18
CA SER A 140 -12.93 10.63 4.36
C SER A 140 -11.62 10.89 5.11
N ALA A 141 -10.78 9.86 5.25
CA ALA A 141 -9.47 9.97 5.89
C ALA A 141 -8.51 10.82 5.06
N ALA A 142 -8.47 10.63 3.73
CA ALA A 142 -7.66 11.44 2.83
C ALA A 142 -8.09 12.91 2.83
N VAL A 143 -9.40 13.19 2.79
CA VAL A 143 -9.95 14.56 2.88
C VAL A 143 -9.55 15.23 4.19
N LEU A 144 -9.79 14.57 5.33
CA LEU A 144 -9.53 15.16 6.64
C LEU A 144 -8.03 15.41 6.87
N THR A 145 -7.19 14.42 6.56
CA THR A 145 -5.74 14.55 6.77
C THR A 145 -5.11 15.56 5.81
N SER A 146 -5.56 15.64 4.55
CA SER A 146 -5.05 16.63 3.59
C SER A 146 -5.51 18.05 3.92
N PHE A 147 -6.75 18.22 4.38
CA PHE A 147 -7.27 19.48 4.89
C PHE A 147 -6.40 19.99 6.06
N LEU A 148 -6.16 19.14 7.06
CA LEU A 148 -5.32 19.50 8.21
C LEU A 148 -3.85 19.69 7.83
N ALA A 149 -3.32 18.88 6.90
CA ALA A 149 -1.96 19.05 6.40
C ALA A 149 -1.77 20.41 5.73
N ARG A 150 -2.74 20.87 4.91
CA ARG A 150 -2.69 22.21 4.31
C ARG A 150 -2.84 23.29 5.38
N ALA A 151 -3.67 23.05 6.41
CA ALA A 151 -3.81 23.96 7.53
C ALA A 151 -2.52 24.18 8.30
N PHE A 152 -1.84 23.10 8.70
CA PHE A 152 -0.57 23.20 9.38
C PHE A 152 0.54 23.75 8.46
N GLY A 153 0.55 23.37 7.19
CA GLY A 153 1.52 23.88 6.21
C GLY A 153 1.37 25.36 5.87
N SER A 154 0.22 25.97 6.16
CA SER A 154 -0.02 27.41 5.92
C SER A 154 0.44 28.30 7.08
N ILE A 155 0.85 27.71 8.22
CA ILE A 155 1.36 28.45 9.37
C ILE A 155 2.70 29.11 9.02
N ARG A 156 2.75 30.45 9.12
CA ARG A 156 3.95 31.24 8.90
C ARG A 156 4.68 31.54 10.21
N TYR A 157 6.00 31.42 10.19
CA TYR A 157 6.88 31.83 11.28
C TYR A 157 8.08 32.56 10.69
N ASN A 158 8.38 33.77 11.18
CA ASN A 158 9.45 34.64 10.66
C ASN A 158 9.38 34.92 9.14
N GLY A 159 8.17 34.98 8.57
CA GLY A 159 7.97 35.28 7.14
C GLY A 159 8.06 34.07 6.20
N GLU A 160 8.50 32.91 6.69
CA GLU A 160 8.56 31.65 5.95
C GLU A 160 7.47 30.66 6.41
N ARG A 161 7.13 29.69 5.55
CA ARG A 161 6.21 28.60 5.90
C ARG A 161 6.94 27.60 6.80
N LEU A 162 6.43 27.42 8.01
CA LEU A 162 7.12 26.62 9.04
C LEU A 162 7.12 25.13 8.69
N PHE A 163 6.01 24.62 8.15
CA PHE A 163 5.81 23.20 7.85
C PHE A 163 5.63 22.93 6.36
N CYS A 164 6.11 21.78 5.89
CA CYS A 164 5.90 21.38 4.50
C CYS A 164 4.55 20.67 4.33
N PHE A 165 3.60 21.34 3.67
CA PHE A 165 2.29 20.79 3.37
C PHE A 165 2.34 19.48 2.57
N SER A 166 3.11 19.43 1.47
CA SER A 166 3.13 18.25 0.59
C SER A 166 3.63 17.00 1.30
N ALA A 167 4.71 17.12 2.08
CA ALA A 167 5.21 16.03 2.90
C ALA A 167 4.18 15.57 3.94
N LEU A 168 3.51 16.49 4.64
CA LEU A 168 2.51 16.15 5.66
C LEU A 168 1.30 15.42 5.08
N ALA A 169 0.77 15.87 3.94
CA ALA A 169 -0.38 15.26 3.29
C ALA A 169 -0.07 13.84 2.78
N GLN A 170 1.14 13.64 2.24
CA GLN A 170 1.57 12.35 1.71
C GLN A 170 1.96 11.37 2.83
N SER A 171 2.66 11.84 3.87
CA SER A 171 3.09 10.99 4.98
C SER A 171 1.92 10.51 5.85
N SER A 172 0.85 11.31 5.99
CA SER A 172 -0.33 10.93 6.78
C SER A 172 -1.14 9.80 6.17
N ILE A 173 -1.11 9.64 4.84
CA ILE A 173 -1.91 8.62 4.11
C ILE A 173 -1.10 7.34 3.83
N ALA A 174 0.22 7.37 4.04
CA ALA A 174 1.13 6.29 3.64
C ALA A 174 0.75 4.88 4.14
N LEU A 175 0.13 4.75 5.33
CA LEU A 175 -0.27 3.46 5.89
C LEU A 175 -1.55 2.88 5.27
N ILE A 176 -2.37 3.72 4.66
CA ILE A 176 -3.61 3.33 3.99
C ILE A 176 -3.34 2.93 2.53
N LEU A 177 -2.19 3.32 1.96
CA LEU A 177 -1.82 2.94 0.60
C LEU A 177 -1.95 1.42 0.39
N PRO A 178 -2.47 0.97 -0.77
CA PRO A 178 -2.91 -0.41 -0.97
C PRO A 178 -1.74 -1.39 -1.24
N GLY A 179 -0.65 -1.30 -0.49
CA GLY A 179 0.57 -2.06 -0.71
C GLY A 179 0.40 -3.57 -0.56
N TYR A 180 -0.35 -4.02 0.45
CA TYR A 180 -0.71 -5.43 0.61
C TYR A 180 -1.53 -5.96 -0.58
N MET A 181 -2.51 -5.17 -1.05
CA MET A 181 -3.36 -5.57 -2.18
C MET A 181 -2.56 -5.71 -3.45
N VAL A 182 -1.62 -4.78 -3.71
CA VAL A 182 -0.71 -4.86 -4.86
C VAL A 182 0.21 -6.08 -4.74
N LEU A 183 0.79 -6.35 -3.56
CA LEU A 183 1.64 -7.52 -3.38
C LEU A 183 0.89 -8.83 -3.64
N CYS A 184 -0.29 -9.00 -3.03
CA CYS A 184 -1.13 -10.18 -3.24
C CYS A 184 -1.55 -10.31 -4.70
N ALA A 185 -1.96 -9.21 -5.34
CA ALA A 185 -2.30 -9.21 -6.76
C ALA A 185 -1.12 -9.70 -7.62
N SER A 186 0.08 -9.16 -7.40
CA SER A 186 1.30 -9.57 -8.09
C SER A 186 1.60 -11.06 -7.89
N LEU A 187 1.57 -11.55 -6.64
CA LEU A 187 1.84 -12.96 -6.33
C LEU A 187 0.77 -13.92 -6.89
N GLU A 188 -0.49 -13.49 -6.96
CA GLU A 188 -1.57 -14.29 -7.54
C GLU A 188 -1.53 -14.33 -9.07
N LEU A 189 -1.17 -13.21 -9.70
CA LEU A 189 -0.86 -13.19 -11.13
C LEU A 189 0.33 -14.12 -11.44
N GLN A 190 1.32 -14.18 -10.55
CA GLN A 190 2.46 -15.11 -10.66
C GLN A 190 2.02 -16.57 -10.65
N SER A 191 1.11 -16.91 -9.74
CA SER A 191 0.62 -18.27 -9.56
C SER A 191 -0.42 -18.68 -10.60
N ARG A 192 -0.64 -17.86 -11.64
CA ARG A 192 -1.66 -18.02 -12.69
C ARG A 192 -3.10 -17.98 -12.18
N SER A 193 -3.33 -17.44 -10.98
CA SER A 193 -4.67 -17.12 -10.48
C SER A 193 -5.12 -15.77 -11.04
N ILE A 194 -5.40 -15.77 -12.35
CA ILE A 194 -5.66 -14.53 -13.11
C ILE A 194 -6.87 -13.77 -12.53
N VAL A 195 -7.95 -14.47 -12.18
CA VAL A 195 -9.17 -13.84 -11.65
C VAL A 195 -8.90 -13.12 -10.32
N ALA A 196 -8.30 -13.82 -9.35
CA ALA A 196 -8.04 -13.24 -8.03
C ALA A 196 -7.04 -12.07 -8.10
N GLY A 197 -5.95 -12.24 -8.85
CA GLY A 197 -4.93 -11.21 -9.01
C GLY A 197 -5.43 -9.98 -9.76
N SER A 198 -6.19 -10.16 -10.84
CA SER A 198 -6.69 -9.05 -11.66
C SER A 198 -7.73 -8.21 -10.92
N VAL A 199 -8.65 -8.84 -10.18
CA VAL A 199 -9.66 -8.12 -9.38
C VAL A 199 -8.99 -7.28 -8.30
N ARG A 200 -8.00 -7.81 -7.59
CA ARG A 200 -7.23 -7.05 -6.60
C ARG A 200 -6.44 -5.91 -7.20
N MET A 201 -5.84 -6.13 -8.38
CA MET A 201 -5.09 -5.10 -9.08
C MET A 201 -5.98 -3.92 -9.47
N VAL A 202 -7.13 -4.21 -10.09
CA VAL A 202 -8.11 -3.18 -10.49
C VAL A 202 -8.63 -2.44 -9.26
N TYR A 203 -8.93 -3.16 -8.17
CA TYR A 203 -9.38 -2.52 -6.94
C TYR A 203 -8.30 -1.64 -6.31
N ALA A 204 -7.02 -2.05 -6.30
CA ALA A 204 -5.92 -1.22 -5.80
C ALA A 204 -5.72 0.07 -6.62
N ILE A 205 -5.95 0.01 -7.93
CA ILE A 205 -5.94 1.20 -8.80
C ILE A 205 -7.08 2.14 -8.40
N ILE A 206 -8.33 1.64 -8.35
CA ILE A 206 -9.51 2.43 -7.93
C ILE A 206 -9.32 3.04 -6.55
N TYR A 207 -8.77 2.26 -5.61
CA TYR A 207 -8.44 2.70 -4.26
C TYR A 207 -7.49 3.90 -4.26
N SER A 208 -6.48 3.87 -5.13
CA SER A 208 -5.54 4.98 -5.30
C SER A 208 -6.21 6.21 -5.90
N LEU A 209 -7.14 6.01 -6.85
CA LEU A 209 -7.96 7.11 -7.39
C LEU A 209 -8.77 7.80 -6.29
N PHE A 210 -9.39 7.03 -5.38
CA PHE A 210 -10.14 7.55 -4.25
C PHE A 210 -9.27 8.34 -3.27
N LEU A 211 -8.08 7.83 -2.96
CA LEU A 211 -7.11 8.57 -2.14
C LEU A 211 -6.69 9.88 -2.81
N GLY A 212 -6.40 9.82 -4.12
CA GLY A 212 -6.05 10.99 -4.91
C GLY A 212 -7.12 12.07 -4.93
N PHE A 213 -8.36 11.66 -5.20
CA PHE A 213 -9.52 12.54 -5.17
C PHE A 213 -9.76 13.13 -3.77
N GLY A 214 -9.57 12.33 -2.71
CA GLY A 214 -9.66 12.79 -1.33
C GLY A 214 -8.61 13.85 -1.00
N ILE A 215 -7.36 13.67 -1.47
CA ILE A 215 -6.30 14.69 -1.33
C ILE A 215 -6.70 15.98 -2.04
N THR A 216 -7.20 15.90 -3.27
CA THR A 216 -7.65 17.08 -4.04
C THR A 216 -8.75 17.83 -3.31
N ILE A 217 -9.81 17.13 -2.85
CA ILE A 217 -10.92 17.76 -2.12
C ILE A 217 -10.43 18.39 -0.81
N GLY A 218 -9.72 17.65 0.04
CA GLY A 218 -9.30 18.16 1.35
C GLY A 218 -8.41 19.39 1.22
N THR A 219 -7.49 19.36 0.27
CA THR A 219 -6.59 20.47 -0.05
C THR A 219 -7.35 21.66 -0.62
N ALA A 220 -8.29 21.45 -1.54
CA ALA A 220 -9.05 22.52 -2.16
C ALA A 220 -9.98 23.22 -1.16
N VAL A 221 -10.68 22.44 -0.31
CA VAL A 221 -11.59 22.99 0.71
C VAL A 221 -10.83 23.92 1.66
N TYR A 222 -9.63 23.55 2.12
CA TYR A 222 -8.85 24.45 2.97
C TYR A 222 -8.37 25.71 2.22
N GLY A 223 -7.89 25.56 0.98
CA GLY A 223 -7.43 26.71 0.19
C GLY A 223 -8.54 27.67 -0.23
N LEU A 224 -9.82 27.26 -0.20
CA LEU A 224 -10.96 28.17 -0.35
C LEU A 224 -11.27 28.95 0.94
N LEU A 225 -10.91 28.41 2.11
CA LEU A 225 -11.13 29.05 3.41
C LEU A 225 -10.03 30.07 3.75
N ASP A 226 -8.78 29.77 3.41
CA ASP A 226 -7.64 30.63 3.67
C ASP A 226 -7.03 31.15 2.36
N SER A 227 -7.10 32.46 2.14
CA SER A 227 -6.55 33.13 0.96
C SER A 227 -5.02 33.14 0.90
N ASP A 228 -4.34 32.91 2.02
CA ASP A 228 -2.87 32.86 2.14
C ASP A 228 -2.33 31.43 2.24
N ALA A 229 -3.18 30.43 1.94
CA ALA A 229 -2.87 29.01 2.08
C ALA A 229 -1.61 28.59 1.28
N SER A 230 -0.93 27.56 1.78
CA SER A 230 0.22 26.99 1.08
C SER A 230 -0.17 26.39 -0.27
N SER A 231 0.58 26.75 -1.30
CA SER A 231 0.49 26.24 -2.67
C SER A 231 1.76 25.50 -3.10
N ASP A 232 2.78 25.46 -2.23
CA ASP A 232 4.04 24.78 -2.53
C ASP A 232 3.82 23.26 -2.52
N TYR A 233 4.13 22.64 -3.66
CA TYR A 233 4.12 21.19 -3.82
C TYR A 233 5.50 20.55 -3.60
N THR A 234 6.55 21.36 -3.44
CA THR A 234 7.90 20.92 -3.10
C THR A 234 8.29 21.42 -1.71
N CYS A 235 9.02 20.59 -0.96
CA CYS A 235 9.53 20.99 0.34
C CYS A 235 10.87 21.74 0.21
N PRO A 236 11.12 22.74 1.07
CA PRO A 236 12.44 23.36 1.16
C PRO A 236 13.49 22.35 1.64
N ALA A 237 14.76 22.63 1.32
CA ALA A 237 15.87 21.76 1.68
C ALA A 237 15.92 21.49 3.19
N SER A 238 16.16 20.23 3.54
CA SER A 238 16.30 19.81 4.93
C SER A 238 17.58 20.39 5.55
N PRO A 239 17.58 20.72 6.85
CA PRO A 239 18.80 21.10 7.58
C PRO A 239 19.84 19.96 7.65
N ILE A 240 19.44 18.72 7.35
CA ILE A 240 20.36 17.58 7.26
C ILE A 240 21.01 17.60 5.87
N THR A 241 22.29 17.99 5.82
CA THR A 241 23.06 18.11 4.57
C THR A 241 23.44 16.76 3.94
N ASN A 242 23.48 15.69 4.75
CA ASN A 242 23.78 14.35 4.27
C ASN A 242 22.49 13.63 3.84
N GLU A 243 22.30 13.50 2.53
CA GLU A 243 21.15 12.86 1.90
C GLU A 243 20.90 11.43 2.42
N TYR A 244 21.96 10.65 2.66
CA TYR A 244 21.82 9.28 3.18
C TYR A 244 21.31 9.27 4.62
N LEU A 245 21.75 10.22 5.44
CA LEU A 245 21.35 10.33 6.84
C LEU A 245 19.90 10.80 6.97
N GLN A 246 19.40 11.57 5.99
CA GLN A 246 18.01 12.00 5.95
C GLN A 246 17.05 10.85 5.61
N HIS A 247 17.49 9.84 4.84
CA HIS A 247 16.59 8.80 4.35
C HIS A 247 16.78 7.45 5.05
N PHE A 248 18.00 6.92 5.07
CA PHE A 248 18.28 5.51 5.39
C PHE A 248 17.91 5.12 6.83
N PRO A 249 18.20 5.93 7.86
CA PRO A 249 17.86 5.58 9.24
C PRO A 249 16.36 5.42 9.47
N PHE A 250 15.51 6.17 8.73
CA PHE A 250 14.06 6.20 8.94
C PHE A 250 13.33 4.99 8.36
N VAL A 251 13.97 4.24 7.46
CA VAL A 251 13.44 2.98 6.92
C VAL A 251 13.30 1.92 8.01
N ILE A 252 14.23 1.89 8.96
CA ILE A 252 14.27 0.92 10.06
C ILE A 252 13.06 1.09 11.02
N PRO A 253 12.84 2.26 11.65
CA PRO A 253 11.69 2.47 12.53
C PRO A 253 10.37 2.33 11.77
N PHE A 254 10.29 2.77 10.51
CA PHE A 254 9.10 2.57 9.70
C PHE A 254 8.80 1.07 9.49
N THR A 255 9.80 0.26 9.16
CA THR A 255 9.65 -1.19 8.99
C THR A 255 9.23 -1.87 10.30
N ILE A 256 9.77 -1.43 11.45
CA ILE A 256 9.37 -1.92 12.77
C ILE A 256 7.90 -1.59 13.02
N CYS A 257 7.47 -0.35 12.77
CA CYS A 257 6.09 0.06 12.94
C CYS A 257 5.15 -0.76 12.05
N LEU A 258 5.48 -0.96 10.77
CA LEU A 258 4.71 -1.81 9.86
C LEU A 258 4.64 -3.27 10.32
N ALA A 259 5.74 -3.82 10.83
CA ALA A 259 5.75 -5.17 11.36
C ALA A 259 4.84 -5.30 12.60
N LEU A 260 4.81 -4.29 13.47
CA LEU A 260 3.93 -4.28 14.65
C LEU A 260 2.46 -4.09 14.28
N VAL A 261 2.15 -3.18 13.33
CA VAL A 261 0.79 -2.95 12.81
C VAL A 261 0.22 -4.21 12.18
N ASN A 262 1.05 -4.98 11.45
CA ASN A 262 0.64 -6.25 10.83
C ASN A 262 0.80 -7.46 11.76
N HIS A 263 0.90 -7.25 13.08
CA HIS A 263 1.00 -8.29 14.10
C HIS A 263 2.13 -9.32 13.90
N ALA A 264 3.28 -8.93 13.34
CA ALA A 264 4.42 -9.82 13.14
C ALA A 264 4.99 -10.37 14.46
N LYS A 265 5.60 -11.56 14.40
CA LYS A 265 6.36 -12.13 15.53
C LYS A 265 7.67 -11.36 15.70
N LEU A 266 8.03 -10.98 16.92
CA LEU A 266 9.27 -10.24 17.23
C LEU A 266 10.54 -10.91 16.67
N LYS A 267 10.57 -12.26 16.64
CA LYS A 267 11.68 -13.04 16.08
C LYS A 267 11.86 -12.86 14.56
N GLN A 268 10.82 -12.44 13.83
CA GLN A 268 10.84 -12.24 12.37
C GLN A 268 11.22 -10.81 11.98
N ILE A 269 11.07 -9.84 12.91
CA ILE A 269 11.31 -8.41 12.64
C ILE A 269 12.73 -8.13 12.14
N PRO A 270 13.82 -8.69 12.72
CA PRO A 270 15.18 -8.41 12.24
C PRO A 270 15.38 -8.78 10.77
N VAL A 271 14.81 -9.90 10.33
CA VAL A 271 14.88 -10.34 8.94
C VAL A 271 14.08 -9.41 8.03
N MET A 272 12.88 -9.00 8.45
CA MET A 272 12.05 -8.05 7.72
C MET A 272 12.76 -6.70 7.53
N ILE A 273 13.49 -6.21 8.55
CA ILE A 273 14.28 -4.98 8.47
C ILE A 273 15.38 -5.11 7.40
N VAL A 274 16.13 -6.21 7.41
CA VAL A 274 17.23 -6.42 6.44
C VAL A 274 16.69 -6.48 5.00
N ILE A 275 15.57 -7.17 4.78
CA ILE A 275 14.93 -7.27 3.45
C ILE A 275 14.40 -5.90 3.00
N ALA A 276 13.70 -5.19 3.89
CA ALA A 276 13.14 -3.86 3.60
C ALA A 276 14.23 -2.83 3.29
N PHE A 277 15.31 -2.83 4.08
CA PHE A 277 16.43 -1.93 3.88
C PHE A 277 17.15 -2.19 2.56
N ALA A 278 17.45 -3.46 2.24
CA ALA A 278 18.07 -3.82 0.97
C ALA A 278 17.20 -3.44 -0.24
N GLY A 279 15.90 -3.74 -0.17
CA GLY A 279 14.94 -3.35 -1.22
C GLY A 279 14.85 -1.83 -1.41
N TYR A 280 14.80 -1.07 -0.32
CA TYR A 280 14.79 0.38 -0.36
C TYR A 280 16.08 0.96 -0.96
N VAL A 281 17.25 0.50 -0.52
CA VAL A 281 18.54 0.97 -1.03
C VAL A 281 18.64 0.73 -2.54
N THR A 282 18.25 -0.45 -3.02
CA THR A 282 18.23 -0.73 -4.46
C THR A 282 17.25 0.16 -5.21
N ASN A 283 16.05 0.38 -4.67
CA ASN A 283 15.07 1.27 -5.28
C ASN A 283 15.58 2.71 -5.35
N TYR A 284 16.19 3.21 -4.27
CA TYR A 284 16.72 4.57 -4.16
C TYR A 284 17.83 4.84 -5.18
N PHE A 285 18.84 3.96 -5.28
CA PHE A 285 19.89 4.08 -6.29
C PHE A 285 19.37 3.84 -7.71
N GLY A 286 18.39 2.95 -7.86
CA GLY A 286 17.67 2.74 -9.12
C GLY A 286 17.01 4.02 -9.60
N SER A 287 16.26 4.70 -8.74
CA SER A 287 15.55 5.95 -9.06
C SER A 287 16.50 7.10 -9.40
N LYS A 288 17.68 7.17 -8.75
CA LYS A 288 18.73 8.12 -9.15
C LYS A 288 19.30 7.83 -10.54
N ARG A 289 19.47 6.56 -10.90
CA ARG A 289 20.07 6.16 -12.19
C ARG A 289 19.06 6.22 -13.35
N PHE A 290 17.82 5.81 -13.10
CA PHE A 290 16.74 5.66 -14.08
C PHE A 290 15.60 6.66 -13.82
N TYR A 291 15.93 7.96 -13.79
CA TYR A 291 14.97 9.03 -13.52
C TYR A 291 13.77 9.06 -14.49
N SER A 292 13.95 8.61 -15.73
CA SER A 292 12.89 8.57 -16.75
C SER A 292 11.90 7.40 -16.59
N SER A 293 12.18 6.41 -15.72
CA SER A 293 11.37 5.19 -15.64
C SER A 293 11.35 4.61 -14.23
N THR A 294 10.51 5.19 -13.38
CA THR A 294 10.28 4.77 -11.98
C THR A 294 9.88 3.31 -11.85
N GLN A 295 9.20 2.75 -12.86
CA GLN A 295 8.85 1.33 -12.97
C GLN A 295 10.07 0.40 -12.83
N VAL A 296 11.19 0.77 -13.46
CA VAL A 296 12.42 -0.04 -13.45
C VAL A 296 13.01 -0.07 -12.04
N SER A 297 13.06 1.07 -11.37
CA SER A 297 13.54 1.17 -9.99
C SER A 297 12.67 0.36 -9.02
N ASN A 298 11.35 0.40 -9.20
CA ASN A 298 10.40 -0.41 -8.43
C ASN A 298 10.59 -1.91 -8.69
N ALA A 299 10.83 -2.29 -9.95
CA ALA A 299 11.13 -3.67 -10.31
C ALA A 299 12.44 -4.17 -9.70
N LEU A 300 13.51 -3.35 -9.72
CA LEU A 300 14.80 -3.70 -9.11
C LEU A 300 14.69 -3.88 -7.59
N GLY A 301 13.99 -2.96 -6.91
CA GLY A 301 13.74 -3.08 -5.47
C GLY A 301 12.91 -4.32 -5.12
N ALA A 302 11.82 -4.57 -5.86
CA ALA A 302 10.99 -5.76 -5.68
C ALA A 302 11.72 -7.07 -6.02
N PHE A 303 12.63 -7.04 -6.99
CA PHE A 303 13.50 -8.17 -7.32
C PHE A 303 14.41 -8.53 -6.14
N VAL A 304 15.09 -7.55 -5.54
CA VAL A 304 15.95 -7.80 -4.37
C VAL A 304 15.14 -8.31 -3.18
N ILE A 305 13.97 -7.73 -2.93
CA ILE A 305 13.03 -8.21 -1.88
C ILE A 305 12.61 -9.65 -2.15
N GLY A 306 12.25 -9.97 -3.39
CA GLY A 306 11.87 -11.31 -3.80
C GLY A 306 13.00 -12.32 -3.64
N VAL A 307 14.23 -11.97 -4.05
CA VAL A 307 15.39 -12.87 -3.95
C VAL A 307 15.70 -13.15 -2.48
N MET A 308 15.77 -12.11 -1.65
CA MET A 308 16.08 -12.25 -0.23
C MET A 308 14.96 -12.95 0.54
N GLY A 309 13.70 -12.63 0.25
CA GLY A 309 12.52 -13.26 0.86
C GLY A 309 12.40 -14.75 0.52
N ASN A 310 12.57 -15.10 -0.76
CA ASN A 310 12.54 -16.49 -1.21
C ASN A 310 13.76 -17.27 -0.71
N LEU A 311 14.95 -16.66 -0.66
CA LEU A 311 16.14 -17.29 -0.09
C LEU A 311 15.97 -17.55 1.41
N TYR A 312 15.38 -16.59 2.14
CA TYR A 312 15.05 -16.76 3.56
C TYR A 312 14.10 -17.95 3.76
N SER A 313 13.02 -18.05 2.98
CA SER A 313 12.07 -19.18 2.99
C SER A 313 12.72 -20.53 2.65
N ARG A 314 13.76 -20.52 1.81
CA ARG A 314 14.51 -21.72 1.45
C ARG A 314 15.46 -22.19 2.56
N LEU A 315 16.15 -21.27 3.23
CA LEU A 315 17.15 -21.58 4.26
C LEU A 315 16.54 -21.78 5.65
N ARG A 316 15.50 -21.03 5.96
CA ARG A 316 14.72 -21.13 7.19
C ARG A 316 13.32 -21.50 6.75
N HIS A 317 12.74 -22.58 7.27
CA HIS A 317 11.40 -23.10 6.92
C HIS A 317 10.20 -22.13 7.15
N GLY A 318 10.43 -20.81 7.18
CA GLY A 318 9.42 -19.76 7.20
C GLY A 318 8.64 -19.62 5.89
N PHE A 319 7.79 -18.59 5.86
CA PHE A 319 6.88 -18.26 4.78
C PHE A 319 7.37 -16.99 4.08
N ALA A 320 7.77 -17.04 2.80
CA ALA A 320 8.44 -15.89 2.15
C ALA A 320 7.53 -14.66 2.08
N ALA A 321 6.25 -14.84 1.74
CA ALA A 321 5.34 -13.72 1.53
C ALA A 321 5.14 -12.87 2.80
N ALA A 322 5.11 -13.49 3.99
CA ALA A 322 5.08 -12.72 5.24
C ALA A 322 6.35 -11.88 5.45
N ALA A 323 7.52 -12.42 5.10
CA ALA A 323 8.80 -11.71 5.27
C ALA A 323 8.97 -10.56 4.28
N MET A 324 8.37 -10.66 3.09
CA MET A 324 8.40 -9.61 2.06
C MET A 324 7.41 -8.48 2.31
N LEU A 325 6.34 -8.71 3.07
CA LEU A 325 5.24 -7.76 3.18
C LEU A 325 5.66 -6.37 3.70
N PRO A 326 6.36 -6.23 4.84
CA PRO A 326 6.79 -4.91 5.33
C PRO A 326 7.70 -4.20 4.33
N ALA A 327 8.56 -4.94 3.62
CA ALA A 327 9.45 -4.37 2.61
C ALA A 327 8.68 -3.74 1.45
N ILE A 328 7.60 -4.38 0.98
CA ILE A 328 6.76 -3.83 -0.08
C ILE A 328 6.03 -2.56 0.40
N PHE A 329 5.56 -2.53 1.65
CA PHE A 329 5.00 -1.31 2.24
C PHE A 329 6.02 -0.16 2.34
N VAL A 330 7.33 -0.43 2.37
CA VAL A 330 8.37 0.62 2.23
C VAL A 330 8.47 1.13 0.79
N LEU A 331 8.37 0.25 -0.20
CA LEU A 331 8.51 0.65 -1.61
C LEU A 331 7.29 1.39 -2.17
N VAL A 332 6.08 1.12 -1.68
CA VAL A 332 4.85 1.72 -2.24
C VAL A 332 4.83 3.24 -2.09
N PRO A 333 5.05 3.83 -0.90
CA PRO A 333 5.15 5.29 -0.74
C PRO A 333 6.26 5.87 -1.62
N SER A 334 7.45 5.25 -1.65
CA SER A 334 8.58 5.73 -2.46
C SER A 334 8.30 5.68 -3.96
N GLY A 335 7.62 4.62 -4.44
CA GLY A 335 7.26 4.46 -5.84
C GLY A 335 6.21 5.49 -6.31
N LEU A 336 5.22 5.78 -5.46
CA LEU A 336 4.20 6.80 -5.73
C LEU A 336 4.72 8.24 -5.57
N ALA A 337 5.69 8.45 -4.68
CA ALA A 337 6.39 9.73 -4.57
C ALA A 337 7.24 9.98 -5.84
N ALA A 338 8.00 8.97 -6.28
CA ALA A 338 8.86 9.06 -7.45
C ALA A 338 8.08 9.25 -8.76
N SER A 339 6.87 8.69 -8.88
CA SER A 339 6.00 8.90 -10.04
C SER A 339 5.32 10.28 -10.03
N GLY A 340 5.40 11.04 -8.93
CA GLY A 340 4.70 12.31 -8.77
C GLY A 340 3.18 12.18 -8.61
N SER A 341 2.65 10.96 -8.51
CA SER A 341 1.20 10.73 -8.49
C SER A 341 0.50 11.49 -7.36
N LEU A 342 1.05 11.46 -6.15
CA LEU A 342 0.41 12.16 -5.02
C LEU A 342 0.55 13.68 -5.12
N ILE A 343 1.51 14.17 -5.91
CA ILE A 343 1.73 15.60 -6.15
C ILE A 343 0.69 16.14 -7.14
N SER A 344 0.26 15.36 -8.13
CA SER A 344 -0.78 15.80 -9.08
C SER A 344 -2.09 16.15 -8.38
N GLY A 345 -2.49 15.35 -7.36
CA GLY A 345 -3.67 15.61 -6.55
C GLY A 345 -3.62 16.97 -5.83
N ILE A 346 -2.44 17.33 -5.32
CA ILE A 346 -2.15 18.62 -4.70
C ILE A 346 -2.16 19.75 -5.72
N ALA A 347 -1.46 19.60 -6.84
CA ALA A 347 -1.38 20.61 -7.90
C ALA A 347 -2.77 20.95 -8.48
N SER A 348 -3.62 19.94 -8.61
CA SER A 348 -5.01 20.13 -9.03
C SER A 348 -5.83 20.93 -8.03
N ALA A 349 -5.67 20.68 -6.74
CA ALA A 349 -6.35 21.47 -5.73
C ALA A 349 -5.97 22.95 -5.80
N GLU A 350 -4.71 23.25 -6.12
CA GLU A 350 -4.26 24.62 -6.32
C GLU A 350 -4.89 25.28 -7.54
N GLN A 351 -5.04 24.54 -8.65
CA GLN A 351 -5.76 25.05 -9.82
C GLN A 351 -7.22 25.38 -9.50
N ILE A 352 -7.86 24.66 -8.57
CA ILE A 352 -9.22 24.94 -8.10
C ILE A 352 -9.27 26.20 -7.22
N THR A 353 -8.24 26.45 -6.41
CA THR A 353 -8.24 27.53 -5.40
C THR A 353 -7.64 28.84 -5.88
N SER A 354 -6.68 28.81 -6.80
CA SER A 354 -6.03 30.03 -7.31
C SER A 354 -7.03 30.87 -8.13
N LYS A 355 -7.28 32.11 -7.68
CA LYS A 355 -8.23 33.07 -8.28
C LYS A 355 -7.82 33.61 -9.66
N ILE A 356 -7.08 32.87 -10.48
CA ILE A 356 -6.75 33.26 -11.85
C ILE A 356 -6.93 32.07 -12.79
N THR A 357 -8.19 31.71 -13.03
CA THR A 357 -8.57 31.37 -14.41
C THR A 357 -9.16 32.64 -15.03
N PRO A 358 -8.71 33.08 -16.22
CA PRO A 358 -9.50 33.98 -17.07
C PRO A 358 -10.86 33.38 -17.44
N TYR A 359 -11.03 32.08 -17.16
CA TYR A 359 -12.22 31.28 -17.36
C TYR A 359 -12.95 31.18 -16.04
N SER A 360 -13.77 32.20 -15.77
CA SER A 360 -14.86 32.12 -14.81
C SER A 360 -15.57 30.78 -14.97
N VAL A 361 -15.79 30.10 -13.85
CA VAL A 361 -16.93 29.21 -13.55
C VAL A 361 -17.65 28.67 -14.79
N VAL A 362 -17.54 27.37 -15.05
CA VAL A 362 -18.47 26.63 -15.90
C VAL A 362 -19.88 26.77 -15.31
N ALA A 363 -20.54 27.88 -15.62
CA ALA A 363 -21.90 28.21 -15.21
C ALA A 363 -22.89 28.07 -16.38
N ASN A 364 -22.40 27.89 -17.61
CA ASN A 364 -23.23 27.67 -18.79
C ASN A 364 -22.61 26.59 -19.68
N GLY A 365 -23.31 25.47 -19.85
CA GLY A 365 -22.86 24.23 -20.52
C GLY A 365 -22.49 24.33 -22.00
N THR A 366 -22.37 25.54 -22.57
CA THR A 366 -21.98 25.78 -23.96
C THR A 366 -20.60 26.43 -24.11
N GLN A 367 -20.02 27.05 -23.07
CA GLN A 367 -18.69 27.68 -23.19
C GLN A 367 -17.54 26.67 -23.38
N GLY A 368 -17.65 25.46 -22.80
CA GLY A 368 -16.65 24.40 -22.97
C GLY A 368 -16.48 23.94 -24.43
N PHE A 369 -17.52 24.03 -25.26
CA PHE A 369 -17.44 23.74 -26.69
C PHE A 369 -16.82 24.90 -27.49
N VAL A 370 -17.01 26.16 -27.05
CA VAL A 370 -16.47 27.35 -27.73
C VAL A 370 -14.95 27.47 -27.49
N ASP A 371 -14.48 27.10 -26.30
CA ASP A 371 -13.05 27.08 -25.98
C ASP A 371 -12.33 25.88 -26.60
N ALA A 372 -12.99 24.72 -26.71
CA ALA A 372 -12.47 23.57 -27.47
C ALA A 372 -12.33 23.87 -28.98
N ALA A 373 -13.24 24.65 -29.56
CA ALA A 373 -13.16 25.09 -30.96
C ALA A 373 -12.03 26.13 -31.18
N LYS A 374 -11.72 26.97 -30.19
CA LYS A 374 -10.62 27.95 -30.27
C LYS A 374 -9.23 27.32 -30.14
N ASN A 375 -9.08 26.25 -29.36
CA ASN A 375 -7.80 25.54 -29.22
C ASN A 375 -7.40 24.75 -30.48
N MET A 376 -8.30 24.54 -31.43
CA MET A 376 -7.96 23.85 -32.69
C MET A 376 -7.15 24.72 -33.67
N THR A 377 -7.03 26.03 -33.42
CA THR A 377 -6.32 26.98 -34.30
C THR A 377 -4.99 27.50 -33.74
N THR A 378 -4.61 27.12 -32.52
CA THR A 378 -3.35 27.55 -31.89
C THR A 378 -2.46 26.35 -31.59
N THR A 379 -1.43 26.19 -32.42
CA THR A 379 -0.35 25.21 -32.23
C THR A 379 0.53 25.62 -31.05
N THR A 380 0.08 25.37 -29.82
CA THR A 380 0.89 25.54 -28.61
C THR A 380 0.90 24.23 -27.84
N SER A 381 2.04 23.54 -27.92
CA SER A 381 2.57 22.51 -27.01
C SER A 381 1.58 21.67 -26.19
N ASN A 382 1.19 20.51 -26.73
CA ASN A 382 1.16 19.15 -26.14
C ASN A 382 1.00 18.85 -24.63
N ASP A 383 0.54 19.75 -23.76
CA ASP A 383 0.10 19.37 -22.41
C ASP A 383 -1.38 19.00 -22.45
N GLN A 384 -1.67 17.83 -23.03
CA GLN A 384 -2.97 17.19 -22.86
C GLN A 384 -3.15 16.89 -21.37
N PHE A 385 -4.03 17.66 -20.73
CA PHE A 385 -4.58 17.42 -19.40
C PHE A 385 -5.21 16.02 -19.34
N HIS A 386 -4.41 15.00 -19.05
CA HIS A 386 -4.93 13.79 -18.44
C HIS A 386 -5.49 14.21 -17.07
N GLY A 387 -6.76 13.90 -16.81
CA GLY A 387 -7.38 14.25 -15.53
C GLY A 387 -6.55 13.70 -14.37
N VAL A 388 -6.17 14.56 -13.43
CA VAL A 388 -5.28 14.33 -12.26
C VAL A 388 -5.50 12.99 -11.54
N VAL A 389 -6.75 12.54 -11.49
CA VAL A 389 -7.14 11.25 -10.92
C VAL A 389 -6.48 10.09 -11.69
N PHE A 390 -6.45 10.15 -13.03
CA PHE A 390 -5.79 9.16 -13.88
C PHE A 390 -4.27 9.09 -13.66
N ASP A 391 -3.59 10.18 -13.31
CA ASP A 391 -2.15 10.15 -13.02
C ASP A 391 -1.84 9.32 -11.77
N ILE A 392 -2.74 9.33 -10.79
CA ILE A 392 -2.60 8.53 -9.57
C ILE A 392 -2.84 7.06 -9.84
N GLY A 393 -3.89 6.75 -10.61
CA GLY A 393 -4.14 5.39 -11.07
C GLY A 393 -2.98 4.87 -11.92
N TYR A 394 -2.47 5.70 -12.83
CA TYR A 394 -1.33 5.39 -13.66
C TYR A 394 -0.08 5.11 -12.81
N GLY A 395 0.25 5.98 -11.85
CA GLY A 395 1.34 5.77 -10.90
C GLY A 395 1.22 4.44 -10.15
N MET A 396 0.00 4.07 -9.72
CA MET A 396 -0.22 2.78 -9.07
C MET A 396 -0.02 1.60 -10.04
N VAL A 397 -0.48 1.71 -11.30
CA VAL A 397 -0.21 0.71 -12.35
C VAL A 397 1.29 0.53 -12.56
N GLN A 398 2.04 1.65 -12.65
CA GLN A 398 3.49 1.64 -12.81
C GLN A 398 4.19 0.88 -11.68
N VAL A 399 3.85 1.21 -10.43
CA VAL A 399 4.41 0.55 -9.23
C VAL A 399 4.06 -0.94 -9.22
N ALA A 400 2.80 -1.28 -9.50
CA ALA A 400 2.32 -2.65 -9.46
C ALA A 400 2.92 -3.55 -10.55
N ILE A 401 3.09 -3.04 -11.77
CA ILE A 401 3.81 -3.75 -12.84
C ILE A 401 5.26 -3.96 -12.44
N GLY A 402 5.93 -2.93 -11.91
CA GLY A 402 7.29 -3.04 -11.41
C GLY A 402 7.44 -4.17 -10.39
N PHE A 403 6.56 -4.19 -9.37
CA PHE A 403 6.58 -5.25 -8.35
C PHE A 403 6.33 -6.63 -8.93
N THR A 404 5.35 -6.76 -9.83
CA THR A 404 5.03 -8.02 -10.48
C THR A 404 6.23 -8.57 -11.24
N VAL A 405 6.85 -7.75 -12.10
CA VAL A 405 8.04 -8.15 -12.88
C VAL A 405 9.22 -8.50 -11.96
N GLY A 406 9.50 -7.67 -10.95
CA GLY A 406 10.60 -7.89 -10.00
C GLY A 406 10.45 -9.19 -9.21
N LEU A 407 9.26 -9.43 -8.64
CA LEU A 407 8.96 -10.66 -7.88
C LEU A 407 8.97 -11.91 -8.78
N PHE A 408 8.58 -11.78 -10.05
CA PHE A 408 8.65 -12.86 -11.04
C PHE A 408 10.07 -13.26 -11.36
N LEU A 409 10.92 -12.27 -11.64
CA LEU A 409 12.33 -12.50 -11.91
C LEU A 409 13.02 -13.14 -10.69
N ALA A 410 12.67 -12.68 -9.49
CA ALA A 410 13.22 -13.22 -8.25
C ALA A 410 12.86 -14.70 -8.03
N ALA A 411 11.61 -15.08 -8.31
CA ALA A 411 11.18 -16.47 -8.21
C ALA A 411 11.92 -17.36 -9.20
N LEU A 412 12.15 -16.90 -10.43
CA LEU A 412 12.92 -17.62 -11.45
C LEU A 412 14.37 -17.84 -11.01
N VAL A 413 15.00 -16.82 -10.42
CA VAL A 413 16.39 -16.91 -9.94
C VAL A 413 16.54 -17.88 -8.77
N VAL A 414 15.62 -17.85 -7.80
CA VAL A 414 15.73 -18.70 -6.59
C VAL A 414 15.25 -20.15 -6.85
N TYR A 415 14.25 -20.32 -7.72
CA TYR A 415 13.62 -21.60 -8.03
C TYR A 415 13.61 -21.90 -9.55
N PRO A 416 14.78 -21.99 -10.22
CA PRO A 416 14.86 -22.12 -11.68
C PRO A 416 14.25 -23.42 -12.23
N LEU A 417 14.19 -24.48 -11.41
CA LEU A 417 13.63 -25.79 -11.78
C LEU A 417 12.26 -26.06 -11.15
N GLY A 418 11.65 -25.03 -10.53
CA GLY A 418 10.41 -25.17 -9.78
C GLY A 418 10.55 -25.94 -8.46
N LYS A 419 9.56 -25.80 -7.57
CA LYS A 419 9.52 -26.49 -6.28
C LYS A 419 8.72 -27.79 -6.45
N LYS A 420 9.39 -28.95 -6.40
CA LYS A 420 8.76 -30.27 -6.67
C LYS A 420 7.68 -30.70 -5.66
N ARG A 421 7.53 -30.03 -4.50
CA ARG A 421 6.69 -30.50 -3.37
C ARG A 421 5.79 -29.45 -2.71
N SER A 422 5.54 -28.29 -3.33
CA SER A 422 4.72 -27.27 -2.65
C SER A 422 3.92 -26.40 -3.61
N GLY A 423 2.62 -26.24 -3.34
CA GLY A 423 1.66 -25.55 -4.19
C GLY A 423 1.44 -24.08 -3.86
N LEU A 424 0.95 -23.37 -4.89
CA LEU A 424 0.33 -22.03 -5.08
C LEU A 424 0.63 -20.82 -4.16
N PHE A 425 1.13 -20.99 -2.94
CA PHE A 425 1.55 -19.90 -2.05
C PHE A 425 2.83 -20.24 -1.26
N SER A 426 3.49 -21.37 -1.59
CA SER A 426 4.77 -21.75 -1.01
C SER A 426 5.93 -21.32 -1.90
N PHE A 427 6.02 -20.02 -2.13
CA PHE A 427 7.28 -19.38 -2.50
C PHE A 427 7.99 -18.95 -1.21
#